data_AF-A0A5C8P9Y4-F1
#
_entry.id   AF-A0A5C8P9Y4-F1
#
_cell.length_a   1.000
_cell.length_b   1.000
_cell.length_c   1.000
_cell.angle_alpha   90.00
_cell.angle_beta   90.00
_cell.angle_gamma   90.00
#
_symmetry.space_group_name_H-M   'P 1'
#
loop_
_entity.id
_entity.type
_entity.pdbx_description
1 polymer ?
#
loop_
_entity_poly.entity_id
_entity_poly.type
_entity_poly.pdbx_seq_one_letter_code
_entity_poly.pdbx_strand_id
1 'polypeptide(L)'
;MADKVRPCWSVNDGGRDASQLIAYIIVDMAPDGRVTEARISDETRSAMAANPFLRSYAEAGQRAVLNPRCQPLPYPQHKYEQLKRFVFKFDPRDLR
;
A
#
# COMPACT_ATOMS: atom_id res chain seq x y z
N MET A 1 7.06 8.06 -5.19
CA MET A 1 6.25 7.45 -4.11
C MET A 1 6.60 5.99 -3.87
N ALA A 2 6.52 5.11 -4.89
CA ALA A 2 6.69 3.67 -4.71
C ALA A 2 8.00 3.29 -4.01
N ASP A 3 9.14 3.80 -4.47
CA ASP A 3 10.45 3.49 -3.86
C ASP A 3 10.57 3.90 -2.39
N LYS A 4 9.78 4.89 -1.96
CA LYS A 4 9.73 5.28 -0.55
C LYS A 4 8.93 4.30 0.29
N VAL A 5 7.89 3.65 -0.25
CA VAL A 5 7.01 2.71 0.47
C VAL A 5 7.55 1.27 0.44
N ARG A 6 8.13 0.85 -0.69
CA ARG A 6 8.67 -0.50 -0.93
C ARG A 6 9.49 -1.07 0.26
N PRO A 7 10.48 -0.38 0.84
CA PRO A 7 11.28 -0.94 1.92
C PRO A 7 10.52 -1.15 3.25
N CYS A 8 9.35 -0.54 3.43
CA CYS A 8 8.50 -0.77 4.60
C CYS A 8 7.51 -1.91 4.41
N TRP A 9 7.41 -2.45 3.20
CA TRP A 9 6.47 -3.51 2.91
C TRP A 9 7.09 -4.87 3.21
N SER A 10 6.78 -5.36 4.41
CA SER A 10 7.21 -6.66 4.92
C SER A 10 5.99 -7.57 5.11
N VAL A 11 5.86 -8.55 4.20
CA VAL A 11 4.84 -9.59 4.28
C VAL A 11 5.35 -10.70 5.19
N ASN A 12 4.63 -10.96 6.28
CA ASN A 12 4.89 -12.11 7.14
C ASN A 12 3.97 -13.26 6.70
N ASP A 13 4.29 -13.94 5.61
CA ASP A 13 3.46 -15.02 5.05
C ASP A 13 3.94 -16.44 5.41
N GLY A 14 5.00 -16.54 6.21
CA GLY A 14 5.58 -17.84 6.58
C GLY A 14 6.24 -18.56 5.41
N GLY A 15 6.70 -17.83 4.38
CA GLY A 15 7.42 -18.41 3.24
C GLY A 15 6.54 -18.94 2.13
N ARG A 16 5.27 -18.51 2.06
CA ARG A 16 4.36 -18.87 0.97
C ARG A 16 4.57 -17.95 -0.21
N ASP A 17 4.37 -18.47 -1.42
CA ASP A 17 4.49 -17.65 -2.62
C ASP A 17 3.33 -16.65 -2.74
N ALA A 18 3.63 -15.38 -2.48
CA ALA A 18 2.71 -14.27 -2.67
C ALA A 18 2.74 -13.69 -4.10
N SER A 19 3.51 -14.27 -5.04
CA SER A 19 3.82 -13.69 -6.36
C SER A 19 2.62 -13.28 -7.22
N GLN A 20 1.44 -13.84 -6.97
CA GLN A 20 0.21 -13.57 -7.70
C GLN A 20 -0.80 -12.68 -6.93
N LEU A 21 -0.50 -12.33 -5.67
CA LEU A 21 -1.42 -11.57 -4.83
C LEU A 21 -1.32 -10.08 -5.17
N ILE A 22 -2.46 -9.44 -5.43
CA ILE A 22 -2.53 -7.99 -5.62
C ILE A 22 -3.45 -7.43 -4.54
N ALA A 23 -2.98 -6.40 -3.84
CA ALA A 23 -3.77 -5.64 -2.89
C ALA A 23 -3.81 -4.18 -3.29
N TYR A 24 -4.99 -3.57 -3.18
CA TYR A 24 -5.21 -2.15 -3.44
C TYR A 24 -5.52 -1.44 -2.13
N ILE A 25 -4.72 -0.43 -1.82
CA ILE A 25 -4.85 0.39 -0.61
C ILE A 25 -5.19 1.81 -1.02
N ILE A 26 -6.33 2.32 -0.55
CA ILE A 26 -6.73 3.72 -0.70
C ILE A 26 -5.94 4.53 0.33
N VAL A 27 -5.21 5.54 -0.14
CA VAL A 27 -4.33 6.39 0.67
C VAL A 27 -4.83 7.82 0.63
N ASP A 28 -5.00 8.44 1.80
CA ASP A 28 -5.22 9.88 1.96
C ASP A 28 -3.93 10.51 2.50
N MET A 29 -3.54 11.66 1.95
CA MET A 29 -2.25 12.31 2.21
C MET A 29 -2.41 13.82 2.45
N ALA A 30 -1.68 14.34 3.43
CA ALA A 30 -1.59 15.77 3.71
C ALA A 30 -0.66 16.52 2.72
N PRO A 31 -0.72 17.87 2.64
CA PRO A 31 0.13 18.66 1.73
C PRO A 31 1.65 18.57 1.98
N ASP A 32 2.07 18.05 3.14
CA ASP A 32 3.47 17.78 3.45
C ASP A 32 3.92 16.39 2.97
N GLY A 33 3.03 15.62 2.35
CA GLY A 33 3.28 14.25 1.88
C GLY A 33 3.09 13.19 2.95
N ARG A 34 2.67 13.55 4.17
CA ARG A 34 2.39 12.60 5.24
C ARG A 34 1.07 11.87 4.98
N VAL A 35 1.08 10.55 5.05
CA VAL A 35 -0.16 9.76 4.94
C VAL A 35 -0.99 10.00 6.20
N THR A 36 -2.22 10.44 6.03
CA THR A 36 -3.19 10.65 7.11
C THR A 36 -4.08 9.43 7.30
N GLU A 37 -4.34 8.68 6.23
CA GLU A 37 -5.16 7.49 6.28
C GLU A 37 -4.77 6.46 5.22
N ALA A 38 -4.91 5.18 5.56
CA ALA A 38 -4.77 4.08 4.62
C ALA A 38 -5.87 3.05 4.87
N ARG A 39 -6.68 2.75 3.84
CA ARG A 39 -7.78 1.80 3.90
C ARG A 39 -7.61 0.73 2.82
N ILE A 40 -7.80 -0.53 3.18
CA ILE A 40 -7.90 -1.62 2.20
C ILE A 40 -9.12 -1.36 1.30
N SER A 41 -8.99 -1.45 -0.03
CA SER A 41 -10.10 -1.23 -0.95
C SER A 41 -11.19 -2.30 -0.81
N ASP A 42 -12.42 -1.97 -1.21
CA ASP A 42 -13.53 -2.93 -1.16
C ASP A 42 -13.33 -4.12 -2.12
N GLU A 43 -12.63 -3.89 -3.24
CA GLU A 43 -12.15 -4.95 -4.13
C GLU A 43 -11.25 -5.93 -3.39
N THR A 44 -10.25 -5.42 -2.67
CA THR A 44 -9.30 -6.25 -1.92
C THR A 44 -10.01 -6.97 -0.77
N ARG A 45 -10.90 -6.27 -0.05
CA ARG A 45 -11.72 -6.91 1.02
C ARG A 45 -12.58 -8.04 0.50
N SER A 46 -13.20 -7.87 -0.67
CA SER A 46 -14.02 -8.91 -1.30
C SER A 46 -13.16 -10.12 -1.67
N ALA A 47 -11.97 -9.90 -2.24
CA ALA A 47 -11.04 -10.97 -2.59
C ALA A 47 -10.46 -11.70 -1.35
N MET A 48 -10.32 -11.01 -0.21
CA MET A 48 -9.87 -11.62 1.05
C MET A 48 -10.82 -12.71 1.55
N ALA A 49 -12.13 -12.61 1.26
CA ALA A 49 -13.09 -13.64 1.63
C ALA A 49 -12.82 -14.97 0.91
N ALA A 50 -12.31 -14.90 -0.32
CA ALA A 50 -11.91 -16.07 -1.10
C ALA A 50 -10.48 -16.56 -0.78
N ASN A 51 -9.62 -15.69 -0.24
CA ASN A 51 -8.22 -16.01 0.04
C ASN A 51 -7.71 -15.39 1.36
N PRO A 52 -7.63 -16.17 2.45
CA PRO A 52 -7.09 -15.69 3.73
C PRO A 52 -5.65 -15.17 3.69
N PHE A 53 -4.81 -15.63 2.73
CA PHE A 53 -3.43 -15.13 2.58
C PHE A 53 -3.39 -13.69 2.07
N LEU A 54 -4.36 -13.31 1.23
CA LEU A 54 -4.47 -11.93 0.75
C LEU A 54 -4.70 -10.96 1.91
N ARG A 55 -5.34 -11.39 3.00
CA ARG A 55 -5.53 -10.55 4.18
C ARG A 55 -4.21 -10.10 4.78
N SER A 56 -3.32 -11.05 5.09
CA SER A 56 -2.00 -10.74 5.68
C SER A 56 -1.14 -9.88 4.74
N TYR A 57 -1.23 -10.15 3.44
CA TYR A 57 -0.57 -9.38 2.39
C TYR A 57 -1.08 -7.94 2.28
N ALA A 58 -2.40 -7.74 2.28
CA ALA A 58 -3.04 -6.42 2.25
C ALA A 58 -2.78 -5.63 3.54
N GLU A 59 -2.86 -6.27 4.70
CA GLU A 59 -2.52 -5.66 6.00
C GLU A 59 -1.04 -5.24 6.05
N ALA A 60 -0.14 -6.02 5.45
CA ALA A 60 1.25 -5.62 5.29
C ALA A 60 1.43 -4.37 4.41
N GLY A 61 0.71 -4.29 3.29
CA GLY A 61 0.71 -3.10 2.42
C GLY A 61 0.15 -1.87 3.14
N GLN A 62 -0.94 -2.01 3.88
CA GLN A 62 -1.52 -0.94 4.71
C GLN A 62 -0.53 -0.44 5.77
N ARG A 63 0.16 -1.35 6.48
CA ARG A 63 1.22 -0.96 7.43
C ARG A 63 2.38 -0.25 6.74
N ALA A 64 2.74 -0.64 5.52
CA ALA A 64 3.85 -0.05 4.79
C ALA A 64 3.62 1.43 4.47
N VAL A 65 2.43 1.80 3.99
CA VAL A 65 2.09 3.19 3.68
C VAL A 65 1.99 4.07 4.94
N LEU A 66 1.58 3.49 6.07
CA LEU A 66 1.49 4.19 7.35
C LEU A 66 2.82 4.23 8.12
N ASN A 67 3.86 3.54 7.65
CA ASN A 67 5.11 3.42 8.39
C ASN A 67 5.85 4.76 8.45
N PRO A 68 6.16 5.31 9.65
CA PRO A 68 6.85 6.59 9.80
C PRO A 68 8.22 6.65 9.08
N ARG A 69 8.92 5.51 8.94
CA ARG A 69 10.20 5.44 8.21
C ARG A 69 10.05 5.68 6.70
N CYS A 70 8.87 5.39 6.17
CA CYS A 70 8.51 5.56 4.77
C CYS A 70 7.68 6.82 4.52
N GLN A 71 7.69 7.76 5.47
CA GLN A 71 7.08 9.08 5.30
C GLN A 71 8.13 10.20 5.34
N PRO A 72 7.78 11.40 4.84
CA PRO A 72 6.65 11.67 3.95
C PRO A 72 6.83 11.01 2.57
N LEU A 73 5.73 10.86 1.81
CA LEU A 73 5.76 10.36 0.44
C LEU A 73 6.24 11.46 -0.51
N PRO A 74 7.23 11.20 -1.38
CA PRO A 74 7.69 12.19 -2.34
C PRO A 74 6.69 12.33 -3.50
N TYR A 75 6.28 13.57 -3.78
CA TYR A 75 5.40 13.91 -4.90
C TYR A 75 5.65 15.35 -5.40
N PRO A 76 5.31 15.69 -6.65
CA PRO A 76 5.38 17.07 -7.12
C PRO A 76 4.29 17.92 -6.45
N GLN A 77 4.68 18.98 -5.74
CA GLN A 77 3.74 19.81 -4.95
C GLN A 77 2.55 20.35 -5.76
N HIS A 78 2.77 20.73 -7.03
CA HIS A 78 1.72 21.21 -7.94
C HIS A 78 0.66 20.14 -8.30
N LYS A 79 0.88 18.86 -7.93
CA LYS A 79 -0.06 17.75 -8.14
C LYS A 79 -0.82 17.35 -6.88
N TYR A 80 -0.72 18.12 -5.79
CA TYR A 80 -1.38 17.77 -4.53
C TYR A 80 -2.86 17.46 -4.71
N GLU A 81 -3.63 18.30 -5.40
CA GLU A 81 -5.06 18.08 -5.61
C GLU A 81 -5.39 16.76 -6.32
N GLN A 82 -4.49 16.28 -7.18
CA GLN A 82 -4.63 15.01 -7.91
C GLN A 82 -4.17 13.80 -7.08
N LEU A 83 -3.30 14.02 -6.09
CA LEU A 83 -2.60 12.97 -5.33
C LEU A 83 -2.93 12.96 -3.83
N LYS A 84 -3.80 13.86 -3.36
CA LYS A 84 -4.28 13.88 -1.96
C LYS A 84 -5.06 12.63 -1.57
N ARG A 85 -5.66 11.96 -2.56
CA ARG A 85 -6.31 10.65 -2.44
C ARG A 85 -5.96 9.81 -3.66
N PHE A 86 -5.40 8.62 -3.45
CA PHE A 86 -5.02 7.72 -4.54
C PHE A 86 -5.06 6.25 -4.11
N VAL A 87 -4.94 5.34 -5.07
CA VAL A 87 -4.84 3.90 -4.81
C VAL A 87 -3.40 3.46 -5.00
N PHE A 88 -2.81 2.88 -3.96
CA PHE A 88 -1.53 2.20 -4.02
C PHE A 88 -1.77 0.72 -4.33
N LYS A 89 -1.25 0.25 -5.47
CA LYS A 89 -1.26 -1.16 -5.87
C LYS A 89 -0.02 -1.85 -5.32
N PHE A 90 -0.23 -2.87 -4.49
CA PHE A 90 0.82 -3.76 -3.99
C PHE A 90 0.81 -5.04 -4.83
N ASP A 91 1.78 -5.12 -5.74
CA ASP A 91 1.99 -6.25 -6.64
C ASP A 91 3.48 -6.66 -6.55
N PRO A 92 3.82 -7.92 -6.25
CA PRO A 92 5.21 -8.33 -6.08
C PRO A 92 5.98 -8.28 -7.40
N ARG A 93 5.27 -8.27 -8.55
CA ARG A 93 5.89 -8.13 -9.87
C ARG A 93 6.40 -6.71 -10.11
N ASP A 94 5.82 -5.72 -9.42
CA ASP A 94 6.28 -4.32 -9.44
C ASP A 94 7.53 -4.13 -8.54
N LEU A 95 7.98 -5.17 -7.83
CA LEU A 95 9.18 -5.15 -6.98
C LEU A 95 10.46 -5.66 -7.66
N ARG A 96 10.41 -6.12 -8.91
CA ARG A 96 11.59 -6.58 -9.64
C ARG A 96 12.50 -5.45 -10.11
#